data_AF-A0A535ZJE0-F1
#
_entry.id   AF-A0A535ZJE0-F1
#
_cell.length_a   1.000
_cell.length_b   1.000
_cell.length_c   1.000
_cell.angle_alpha   90.00
_cell.angle_beta   90.00
_cell.angle_gamma   90.00
#
_symmetry.space_group_name_H-M   'P 1'
#
loop_
_entity.id
_entity.type
_entity.pdbx_description
1 polymer ?
#
loop_
_entity_poly.entity_id
_entity_poly.type
_entity_poly.pdbx_seq_one_letter_code
_entity_poly.pdbx_strand_id
1 'polypeptide(L)'
;MGLTALFWSRPRRTIAGWLERLALPASIHERLHFAIEELGTGSRPVLLVMATLVARVATGLQYFALFAAIDQPLSLVQVWFALSIRTLLLAVPIQGVGGLGTMQLWWTAGLTLLGWPAQEAIAAS
;
A
#
# COMPACT_ATOMS: atom_id res chain seq x y z
N MET A 1 0.84 -1.44 14.01
CA MET A 1 1.45 -0.17 14.47
C MET A 1 2.90 -0.08 13.95
N GLY A 2 3.10 -0.06 12.61
CA GLY A 2 4.36 -0.60 12.04
C GLY A 2 5.30 0.36 11.31
N LEU A 3 4.83 1.47 10.75
CA LEU A 3 5.71 2.41 10.01
C LEU A 3 5.35 3.87 10.26
N THR A 4 4.10 4.16 10.61
CA THR A 4 3.64 5.51 11.01
C THR A 4 4.30 6.00 12.29
N ALA A 5 4.77 5.11 13.16
CA ALA A 5 5.45 5.46 14.41
C ALA A 5 6.82 6.12 14.17
N LEU A 6 7.50 5.78 13.07
CA LEU A 6 8.81 6.35 12.71
C LEU A 6 8.73 7.85 12.37
N PHE A 7 7.53 8.35 12.10
CA PHE A 7 7.23 9.75 11.77
C PHE A 7 6.81 10.58 12.99
N TRP A 8 6.75 9.98 14.18
CA TRP A 8 6.47 10.72 15.42
C TRP A 8 7.77 11.34 15.95
N SER A 9 7.69 12.52 16.57
CA SER A 9 8.84 13.35 16.99
C SER A 9 9.85 12.67 17.93
N ARG A 10 9.45 11.60 18.62
CA ARG A 10 10.28 10.87 19.60
C ARG A 10 11.30 9.91 18.96
N PRO A 11 10.92 8.96 18.08
CA PRO A 11 11.89 8.09 17.41
C PRO A 11 12.88 8.86 16.52
N ARG A 12 12.47 10.02 15.96
CA ARG A 12 13.37 10.93 15.22
C ARG A 12 14.58 11.38 16.06
N ARG A 13 14.37 11.75 17.34
CA ARG A 13 15.47 12.13 18.24
C ARG A 13 16.37 10.96 18.60
N THR A 14 15.80 9.76 18.78
CA THR A 14 16.58 8.56 19.11
C THR A 14 17.46 8.15 17.93
N ILE A 15 16.93 8.19 16.71
CA ILE A 15 17.66 7.85 15.48
C ILE A 15 18.73 8.91 15.19
N ALA A 16 18.41 10.21 15.31
CA ALA A 16 19.37 11.29 15.14
C ALA A 16 20.52 11.20 16.15
N GLY A 17 20.22 10.98 17.44
CA GLY A 17 21.25 10.80 18.46
C GLY A 17 22.07 9.51 18.31
N TRP A 18 21.56 8.51 17.60
CA TRP A 18 22.31 7.30 17.25
C TRP A 18 23.22 7.54 16.02
N LEU A 19 22.75 8.32 15.05
CA LEU A 19 23.51 8.75 13.87
C LEU A 19 24.61 9.75 14.19
N GLU A 20 24.42 10.66 15.15
CA GLU A 20 25.45 11.57 15.65
C GLU A 20 26.61 10.84 16.34
N ARG A 21 26.36 9.62 16.86
CA ARG A 21 27.41 8.77 17.45
C ARG A 21 28.21 7.99 16.41
N LEU A 22 27.72 7.91 15.17
CA LEU A 22 28.47 7.38 14.06
C LEU A 22 29.27 8.54 13.45
N ALA A 23 30.60 8.44 13.48
CA ALA A 23 31.50 9.42 12.87
C ALA A 23 31.37 9.39 11.34
N LEU A 24 30.28 9.98 10.83
CA LEU A 24 29.98 10.07 9.41
C LEU A 24 30.69 11.30 8.81
N PRO A 25 31.20 11.19 7.57
CA PRO A 25 31.75 12.33 6.84
C PRO A 25 30.77 13.50 6.76
N ALA A 26 31.27 14.73 6.92
CA ALA A 26 30.45 15.95 6.96
C ALA A 26 29.48 16.10 5.76
N SER A 27 29.87 15.62 4.58
CA SER A 27 29.05 15.63 3.36
C SER A 27 27.81 14.72 3.43
N ILE A 28 27.86 13.63 4.20
CA ILE A 28 26.71 12.74 4.44
C ILE A 28 25.80 13.37 5.49
N HIS A 29 26.36 14.05 6.49
CA HIS A 29 25.61 14.74 7.52
C HIS A 29 24.75 15.88 6.93
N GLU A 30 25.31 16.68 6.01
CA GLU A 30 24.56 17.73 5.31
C GLU A 30 23.45 17.17 4.41
N ARG A 31 23.73 16.13 3.62
CA ARG A 31 22.71 15.49 2.77
C ARG A 31 21.60 14.85 3.59
N LEU A 32 21.94 14.24 4.72
CA LEU A 32 20.99 13.64 5.64
C LEU A 32 20.14 14.70 6.33
N HIS A 33 20.74 15.81 6.77
CA HIS A 33 20.00 16.94 7.33
C HIS A 33 19.04 17.55 6.31
N PHE A 34 19.48 17.78 5.07
CA PHE A 34 18.63 18.27 4.00
C PHE A 34 17.47 17.31 3.71
N ALA A 35 17.72 16.00 3.60
CA ALA A 35 16.67 15.02 3.39
C ALA A 35 15.70 14.93 4.59
N ILE A 36 16.20 15.05 5.83
CA ILE A 36 15.38 15.06 7.05
C ILE A 36 14.56 16.35 7.17
N GLU A 37 15.09 17.48 6.73
CA GLU A 37 14.41 18.77 6.75
C GLU A 37 13.37 18.86 5.61
N GLU A 38 13.67 18.30 4.45
CA GLU A 38 12.75 18.11 3.33
C GLU A 38 11.61 17.15 3.70
N LEU A 39 11.90 16.05 4.39
CA LEU A 39 10.90 15.16 5.00
C LEU A 39 10.18 15.81 6.21
N GLY A 40 10.81 16.82 6.83
CA GLY A 40 10.32 17.58 7.97
C GLY A 40 9.28 18.64 7.63
N THR A 41 9.12 18.98 6.34
CA THR A 41 7.92 19.68 5.86
C THR A 41 6.73 18.73 5.94
N GLY A 42 6.05 18.71 7.08
CA GLY A 42 4.95 17.78 7.39
C GLY A 42 3.80 17.72 6.37
N SER A 43 3.76 18.62 5.38
CA SER A 43 2.82 18.60 4.27
C SER A 43 3.05 17.44 3.28
N ARG A 44 4.29 17.06 2.97
CA ARG A 44 4.60 16.04 1.94
C ARG A 44 4.17 14.61 2.33
N PRO A 45 4.52 14.07 3.51
CA PRO A 45 4.07 12.73 3.88
C PRO A 45 2.55 12.67 4.11
N VAL A 46 1.94 13.73 4.65
CA VAL A 46 0.48 13.83 4.77
C VAL A 46 -0.19 13.82 3.39
N LEU A 47 0.37 14.55 2.42
CA LEU A 47 -0.14 14.56 1.05
C LEU A 47 -0.02 13.19 0.39
N LEU A 48 1.07 12.45 0.61
CA LEU A 48 1.21 11.08 0.10
C LEU A 48 0.19 10.13 0.72
N VAL A 49 -0.04 10.22 2.03
CA VAL A 49 -1.06 9.41 2.72
C VAL A 49 -2.45 9.76 2.17
N MET A 50 -2.77 11.04 2.02
CA MET A 50 -4.06 11.49 1.49
C MET A 50 -4.25 11.07 0.03
N ALA A 51 -3.23 11.24 -0.82
CA ALA A 51 -3.27 10.81 -2.21
C ALA A 51 -3.46 9.28 -2.31
N THR A 52 -2.77 8.52 -1.46
CA THR A 52 -2.92 7.06 -1.39
C THR A 52 -4.33 6.68 -0.95
N LEU A 53 -4.89 7.36 0.06
CA LEU A 53 -6.24 7.12 0.55
C LEU A 53 -7.30 7.43 -0.52
N VAL A 54 -7.16 8.56 -1.22
CA VAL A 54 -8.07 8.95 -2.31
C VAL A 54 -7.97 7.95 -3.46
N ALA A 55 -6.76 7.59 -3.89
CA ALA A 55 -6.55 6.57 -4.91
C ALA A 55 -7.17 5.24 -4.48
N ARG A 56 -7.07 4.90 -3.19
CA ARG A 56 -7.66 3.67 -2.64
C ARG A 56 -9.18 3.69 -2.69
N VAL A 57 -9.81 4.80 -2.32
CA VAL A 57 -11.26 4.99 -2.41
C VAL A 57 -11.74 4.93 -3.85
N ALA A 58 -11.09 5.68 -4.74
CA ALA A 58 -11.43 5.69 -6.16
C ALA A 58 -11.34 4.29 -6.78
N THR A 59 -10.27 3.56 -6.48
CA THR A 59 -10.09 2.17 -6.94
C THR A 59 -11.17 1.25 -6.35
N GLY A 60 -11.49 1.39 -5.07
CA GLY A 60 -12.57 0.64 -4.42
C GLY A 60 -13.92 0.84 -5.09
N LEU A 61 -14.29 2.09 -5.35
CA LEU A 61 -15.52 2.45 -6.05
C LEU A 61 -15.52 1.97 -7.51
N GLN A 62 -14.38 2.07 -8.20
CA GLN A 62 -14.24 1.57 -9.57
C GLN A 62 -14.53 0.06 -9.65
N TYR A 63 -13.92 -0.75 -8.78
CA TYR A 63 -14.16 -2.20 -8.79
C TYR A 63 -15.58 -2.55 -8.32
N PHE A 64 -16.13 -1.80 -7.36
CA PHE A 64 -17.52 -1.98 -6.96
C PHE A 64 -18.48 -1.75 -8.14
N ALA A 65 -18.26 -0.68 -8.92
CA ALA A 65 -19.02 -0.44 -10.14
C ALA A 65 -18.80 -1.52 -11.20
N LEU A 66 -17.57 -2.04 -11.35
CA LEU A 66 -17.26 -3.10 -12.31
C LEU A 66 -17.97 -4.41 -11.96
N PHE A 67 -17.94 -4.82 -10.70
CA PHE A 67 -18.64 -6.02 -10.22
C PHE A 67 -20.16 -5.88 -10.35
N ALA A 68 -20.70 -4.69 -10.07
CA ALA A 68 -22.11 -4.39 -10.32
C ALA A 68 -22.48 -4.47 -11.81
N ALA A 69 -21.58 -4.05 -12.71
CA ALA A 69 -21.82 -4.06 -14.16
C ALA A 69 -21.83 -5.47 -14.78
N ILE A 70 -21.23 -6.47 -14.11
CA ILE A 70 -21.21 -7.87 -14.55
C ILE A 70 -22.21 -8.74 -13.77
N ASP A 71 -23.22 -8.13 -13.14
CA ASP A 71 -24.26 -8.80 -12.34
C ASP A 71 -23.72 -9.66 -11.19
N GLN A 72 -22.55 -9.28 -10.65
CA GLN A 72 -21.92 -9.94 -9.50
C GLN A 72 -21.89 -8.98 -8.31
N PRO A 73 -23.02 -8.72 -7.62
CA PRO A 73 -23.12 -7.64 -6.65
C PRO A 73 -22.39 -7.97 -5.35
N LEU A 74 -21.07 -7.80 -5.35
CA LEU A 74 -20.27 -7.73 -4.13
C LEU A 74 -20.57 -6.43 -3.40
N SER A 75 -20.79 -6.50 -2.10
CA SER A 75 -20.88 -5.29 -1.26
C SER A 75 -19.57 -4.51 -1.29
N LEU A 76 -19.64 -3.20 -1.01
CA LEU A 76 -18.44 -2.35 -0.97
C LEU A 76 -17.38 -2.89 0.00
N VAL A 77 -17.79 -3.46 1.14
CA VAL A 77 -16.89 -4.05 2.14
C VAL A 77 -16.18 -5.29 1.57
N GLN A 78 -16.88 -6.15 0.84
CA GLN A 78 -16.30 -7.33 0.19
C GLN A 78 -15.30 -6.94 -0.89
N VAL A 79 -15.64 -5.95 -1.74
CA VAL A 79 -14.70 -5.40 -2.73
C VAL A 79 -13.46 -4.83 -2.05
N TRP A 80 -13.65 -4.09 -0.96
CA TRP A 80 -12.55 -3.52 -0.19
C TRP A 80 -11.64 -4.59 0.43
N PHE A 81 -12.24 -5.67 0.94
CA PHE A 81 -11.52 -6.82 1.46
C PHE A 81 -10.69 -7.49 0.36
N ALA A 82 -11.30 -7.86 -0.76
CA ALA A 82 -10.62 -8.52 -1.87
C ALA A 82 -9.49 -7.65 -2.45
N LEU A 83 -9.72 -6.34 -2.60
CA LEU A 83 -8.68 -5.37 -2.98
C LEU A 83 -7.52 -5.33 -1.99
N SER A 84 -7.80 -5.51 -0.69
CA SER A 84 -6.77 -5.48 0.36
C SER A 84 -5.92 -6.72 0.32
N ILE A 85 -6.51 -7.90 0.14
CA ILE A 85 -5.77 -9.14 -0.14
C ILE A 85 -4.87 -8.96 -1.36
N ARG A 86 -5.41 -8.50 -2.49
CA ARG A 86 -4.60 -8.24 -3.69
C ARG A 86 -3.42 -7.31 -3.43
N THR A 87 -3.64 -6.23 -2.68
CA THR A 87 -2.59 -5.24 -2.40
C THR A 87 -1.50 -5.80 -1.50
N LEU A 88 -1.87 -6.63 -0.52
CA LEU A 88 -0.89 -7.34 0.30
C LEU A 88 -0.06 -8.32 -0.53
N LEU A 89 -0.69 -9.03 -1.47
CA LEU A 89 -0.02 -9.99 -2.33
C LEU A 89 0.90 -9.34 -3.37
N LEU A 90 0.72 -8.04 -3.68
CA LEU A 90 1.70 -7.27 -4.45
C LEU A 90 3.05 -7.09 -3.72
N ALA A 91 3.10 -7.27 -2.40
CA ALA A 91 4.36 -7.29 -1.66
C ALA A 91 5.16 -8.59 -1.88
N VAL A 92 4.53 -9.64 -2.39
CA VAL A 92 5.21 -10.89 -2.74
C VAL A 92 6.04 -10.65 -4.02
N PRO A 93 7.36 -10.96 -4.03
CA PRO A 93 8.24 -10.69 -5.15
C PRO A 93 8.07 -11.72 -6.29
N ILE A 94 6.84 -12.15 -6.53
CA ILE A 94 6.44 -13.09 -7.58
C ILE A 94 5.40 -12.36 -8.42
N GLN A 95 5.81 -11.82 -9.56
CA GLN A 95 4.95 -11.09 -10.48
C GLN A 95 5.19 -11.60 -11.91
N GLY A 96 4.12 -11.87 -12.65
CA GLY A 96 4.22 -12.18 -14.07
C GLY A 96 4.72 -10.96 -14.86
N VAL A 97 5.11 -11.15 -16.12
CA VAL A 97 5.48 -10.03 -17.00
C VAL A 97 4.29 -9.08 -17.12
N GLY A 98 4.47 -7.83 -16.68
CA GLY A 98 3.37 -6.84 -16.61
C GLY A 98 2.24 -7.19 -15.63
N GLY A 99 2.45 -8.16 -14.72
CA GLY A 99 1.43 -8.65 -13.79
C GLY A 99 0.42 -9.65 -14.39
N LEU A 100 0.65 -10.12 -15.61
CA LEU A 100 -0.22 -11.11 -16.25
C LEU A 100 -0.22 -12.43 -15.47
N GLY A 101 -1.41 -13.02 -15.30
CA GLY A 101 -1.63 -14.24 -14.50
C GLY A 101 -1.52 -14.02 -12.98
N THR A 102 -0.50 -13.32 -12.48
CA THR A 102 -0.37 -13.09 -11.03
C THR A 102 -1.45 -12.18 -10.48
N MET A 103 -1.86 -11.14 -11.23
CA MET A 103 -2.97 -10.27 -10.82
C MET A 103 -4.31 -11.00 -10.73
N GLN A 104 -4.58 -11.90 -11.69
CA GLN A 104 -5.77 -12.74 -11.69
C GLN A 104 -5.75 -13.72 -10.51
N LEU A 105 -4.58 -14.29 -10.20
CA LEU A 105 -4.40 -15.17 -9.05
C LEU A 105 -4.68 -14.43 -7.72
N TRP A 106 -4.21 -13.19 -7.58
CA TRP A 106 -4.45 -12.39 -6.38
C TRP A 106 -5.92 -12.02 -6.19
N TRP A 107 -6.63 -11.75 -7.28
CA TRP A 107 -8.09 -11.56 -7.25
C TRP A 107 -8.84 -12.83 -6.92
N THR A 108 -8.50 -13.93 -7.58
CA THR A 108 -9.05 -15.27 -7.29
C THR A 108 -8.87 -15.62 -5.81
N ALA A 109 -7.68 -15.37 -5.25
CA ALA A 109 -7.41 -15.60 -3.84
C ALA A 109 -8.31 -14.73 -2.94
N GLY A 110 -8.47 -13.45 -3.25
CA GLY A 110 -9.36 -12.55 -2.50
C GLY A 110 -10.82 -12.99 -2.54
N LEU A 111 -11.33 -13.42 -3.69
CA LEU A 111 -12.72 -13.85 -3.89
C LEU A 111 -12.98 -15.22 -3.25
N THR A 112 -12.06 -16.17 -3.38
CA THR A 112 -12.18 -17.49 -2.72
C THR A 112 -12.18 -17.35 -1.19
N LEU A 113 -11.41 -16.43 -0.62
CA LEU A 113 -11.46 -16.11 0.82
C LEU A 113 -12.79 -15.47 1.25
N LEU A 114 -13.52 -14.83 0.33
CA LEU A 114 -14.90 -14.37 0.56
C LEU A 114 -15.93 -15.51 0.46
N GLY A 115 -15.50 -16.74 0.16
CA GLY A 115 -16.34 -17.92 0.05
C GLY A 115 -16.76 -18.28 -1.37
N TRP A 116 -16.24 -17.61 -2.40
CA TRP A 116 -16.56 -17.95 -3.79
C TRP A 116 -15.94 -19.29 -4.20
N PRO A 117 -16.66 -20.11 -4.97
CA PRO A 117 -16.08 -21.27 -5.63
C PRO A 117 -14.89 -20.86 -6.51
N ALA A 118 -13.83 -21.68 -6.52
CA ALA A 118 -12.60 -21.35 -7.24
C ALA A 118 -12.83 -21.08 -8.74
N GLN A 119 -13.72 -21.84 -9.38
CA GLN A 119 -14.04 -21.67 -10.80
C GLN A 119 -14.76 -20.34 -11.08
N GLU A 120 -15.67 -19.91 -10.21
CA GLU A 120 -16.37 -18.63 -10.34
C GLU A 120 -15.43 -17.46 -10.06
N ALA A 121 -14.58 -17.59 -9.04
CA ALA A 121 -13.56 -16.61 -8.71
C ALA A 121 -12.57 -16.40 -9.86
N ILE A 122 -12.15 -17.47 -10.55
CA ILE A 122 -11.28 -17.38 -11.74
C ILE A 122 -12.02 -16.69 -12.89
N ALA A 123 -13.28 -17.03 -13.14
CA ALA A 123 -14.06 -16.45 -14.24
C ALA A 123 -14.30 -14.94 -14.06
N ALA A 124 -14.34 -14.46 -12.80
CA ALA A 124 -14.55 -13.06 -12.46
C ALA A 124 -13.24 -12.24 -12.30
N SER A 125 -12.05 -12.83 -12.53
CA SER A 125 -10.73 -12.23 -12.26
C SER A 125 -9.96 -11.74 -13.48
#